data_AF-A0A5E4ZS11-F1
#
_entry.id   AF-A0A5E4ZS11-F1
#
_cell.length_a   1.000
_cell.length_b   1.000
_cell.length_c   1.000
_cell.angle_alpha   90.00
_cell.angle_beta   90.00
_cell.angle_gamma   90.00
#
_symmetry.space_group_name_H-M   'P 1'
#
loop_
_entity.id
_entity.type
_entity.pdbx_description
1 polymer ?
#
loop_
_entity_poly.entity_id
_entity_poly.type
_entity_poly.pdbx_seq_one_letter_code
_entity_poly.pdbx_strand_id
1 'polypeptide(L)'
;MGAEGILHHAARSRRVPSLTREMLPCARFRPGPLRNLPSQAYLSALLCTGDARALGVALLMVVRDAFDPSALPDISLRRQCNAMRDAILPRDAMRQRAILERFASGEAKPLGDTLGLLITLLADHPQRDALRDFAAQLCLRDFAPAHEIRRNPLVAAMLAGLGLFSRSSPSASAVLQ
;
A
#
# COMPACT_ATOMS: atom_id res chain seq x y z
N MET A 1 37.05 -5.81 25.06
CA MET A 1 35.90 -5.00 25.51
C MET A 1 35.74 -3.88 24.50
N GLY A 2 34.87 -3.86 23.49
CA GLY A 2 33.67 -4.63 23.16
C GLY A 2 32.66 -3.65 22.51
N ALA A 3 33.10 -2.88 21.50
CA ALA A 3 32.34 -1.79 20.87
C ALA A 3 31.08 -2.27 20.09
N GLU A 4 30.90 -3.59 19.98
CA GLU A 4 29.81 -4.23 19.24
C GLU A 4 28.45 -4.13 19.94
N GLY A 5 28.43 -3.91 21.26
CA GLY A 5 27.18 -3.81 22.04
C GLY A 5 26.40 -2.51 21.80
N ILE A 6 27.08 -1.40 21.48
CA ILE A 6 26.47 -0.06 21.39
C ILE A 6 25.74 0.11 20.04
N LEU A 7 26.29 -0.43 18.96
CA LEU A 7 25.70 -0.35 17.62
C LEU A 7 24.44 -1.21 17.49
N HIS A 8 24.41 -2.38 18.15
CA HIS A 8 23.23 -3.25 18.16
C HIS A 8 22.05 -2.66 18.94
N HIS A 9 22.33 -1.89 20.00
CA HIS A 9 21.28 -1.23 20.78
C HIS A 9 20.71 0.00 20.05
N ALA A 10 21.55 0.75 19.34
CA ALA A 10 21.13 1.90 18.51
C ALA A 10 20.25 1.48 17.32
N ALA A 11 20.44 0.26 16.78
CA ALA A 11 19.60 -0.28 15.71
C ALA A 11 18.19 -0.67 16.19
N ARG A 12 18.05 -1.14 17.44
CA ARG A 12 16.74 -1.48 18.04
C ARG A 12 15.99 -0.27 18.61
N SER A 13 16.72 0.78 19.00
CA SER A 13 16.14 2.03 19.54
C SER A 13 15.79 3.07 18.47
N ARG A 14 15.83 2.73 17.17
CA ARG A 14 15.22 3.57 16.15
C ARG A 14 13.72 3.53 16.34
N ARG A 15 13.21 4.43 17.20
CA ARG A 15 11.83 4.90 17.13
C ARG A 15 11.54 5.12 15.65
N VAL A 16 10.51 4.45 15.15
CA VAL A 16 9.94 4.76 13.85
C VAL A 16 9.80 6.28 13.82
N PRO A 17 10.40 6.99 12.84
CA PRO A 17 10.24 8.43 12.77
C PRO A 17 8.74 8.73 12.79
N SER A 18 8.31 9.46 13.82
CA SER A 18 6.94 9.91 13.97
C SER A 18 6.70 10.97 12.92
N LEU A 19 6.45 10.53 11.70
CA LEU A 19 6.02 11.39 10.60
C LEU A 19 4.68 11.97 11.01
N THR A 20 4.67 13.22 11.45
CA THR A 20 3.44 13.95 11.68
C THR A 20 2.72 14.16 10.34
N ARG A 21 1.41 14.37 10.39
CA ARG A 21 0.59 14.71 9.22
C ARG A 21 1.14 15.94 8.46
N GLU A 22 1.93 16.77 9.12
CA GLU A 22 2.57 17.97 8.55
C GLU A 22 3.92 17.67 7.87
N MET A 23 4.55 16.56 8.22
CA MET A 23 5.73 15.99 7.53
C MET A 23 5.35 15.03 6.40
N LEU A 24 4.05 14.81 6.20
CA LEU A 24 3.52 14.22 4.97
C LEU A 24 3.99 15.02 3.77
N PRO A 25 4.26 14.34 2.64
CA PRO A 25 5.10 14.89 1.59
C PRO A 25 4.51 16.23 1.18
N CYS A 26 5.37 17.25 1.13
CA CYS A 26 5.07 18.55 0.54
C CYS A 26 4.39 18.32 -0.82
N ALA A 27 3.06 18.35 -0.82
CA ALA A 27 2.18 17.52 -1.65
C ALA A 27 2.31 17.81 -3.15
N ARG A 28 3.32 17.21 -3.76
CA ARG A 28 3.48 17.12 -5.20
C ARG A 28 3.80 15.68 -5.55
N PHE A 29 2.89 14.78 -5.19
CA PHE A 29 2.80 13.51 -5.90
C PHE A 29 2.79 13.84 -7.39
N ARG A 30 3.53 13.06 -8.17
CA ARG A 30 3.74 13.37 -9.57
C ARG A 30 2.38 13.41 -10.28
N PRO A 31 1.97 14.54 -10.86
CA PRO A 31 0.77 14.57 -11.68
C PRO A 31 1.03 13.79 -12.98
N GLY A 32 -0.04 13.25 -13.57
CA GLY A 32 0.01 12.50 -14.83
C GLY A 32 -0.44 11.04 -14.69
N PRO A 33 -0.37 10.25 -15.76
CA PRO A 33 -0.78 8.84 -15.73
C PRO A 33 0.18 7.99 -14.90
N LEU A 34 -0.33 6.86 -14.39
CA LEU A 34 0.51 5.83 -13.77
C LEU A 34 1.54 5.33 -14.79
N ARG A 35 2.83 5.40 -14.45
CA ARG A 35 3.91 5.15 -15.41
C ARG A 35 4.15 3.66 -15.63
N ASN A 36 4.06 2.87 -14.56
CA ASN A 36 4.42 1.46 -14.56
C ASN A 36 3.21 0.55 -14.35
N LEU A 37 2.10 0.83 -15.04
CA LEU A 37 0.97 -0.10 -15.07
C LEU A 37 1.37 -1.39 -15.80
N PRO A 38 1.05 -2.57 -15.24
CA PRO A 38 1.24 -3.82 -15.94
C PRO A 38 0.41 -3.85 -17.23
N SER A 39 0.98 -4.45 -18.28
CA SER A 39 0.27 -4.60 -19.56
C SER A 39 -0.95 -5.51 -19.41
N GLN A 40 -1.93 -5.36 -20.29
CA GLN A 40 -3.11 -6.22 -20.28
C GLN A 40 -2.75 -7.70 -20.46
N ALA A 41 -1.75 -8.01 -21.28
CA ALA A 41 -1.25 -9.38 -21.45
C ALA A 41 -0.68 -9.95 -20.15
N TYR A 42 0.06 -9.14 -19.39
CA TYR A 42 0.55 -9.53 -18.07
C TYR A 42 -0.59 -9.76 -17.09
N LEU A 43 -1.58 -8.87 -17.04
CA LEU A 43 -2.75 -9.03 -16.16
C LEU A 43 -3.55 -10.28 -16.50
N SER A 44 -3.79 -10.55 -17.78
CA SER A 44 -4.45 -11.78 -18.21
C SER A 44 -3.68 -13.02 -17.77
N ALA A 45 -2.36 -13.06 -17.99
CA ALA A 45 -1.53 -14.16 -17.55
C ALA A 45 -1.57 -14.34 -16.02
N LEU A 46 -1.49 -13.24 -15.27
CA LEU A 46 -1.56 -13.22 -13.82
C LEU A 46 -2.88 -13.80 -13.31
N LEU A 47 -4.00 -13.40 -13.90
CA LEU A 47 -5.33 -13.89 -13.53
C LEU A 47 -5.50 -15.40 -13.81
N CYS A 48 -4.83 -15.92 -14.83
CA CYS A 48 -4.81 -17.36 -15.14
C CYS A 48 -3.97 -18.18 -14.17
N THR A 49 -3.05 -17.59 -13.39
CA THR A 49 -2.19 -18.34 -12.46
C THR A 49 -2.95 -18.94 -11.28
N GLY A 50 -4.07 -18.34 -10.88
CA GLY A 50 -4.77 -18.70 -9.65
C GLY A 50 -4.05 -18.28 -8.36
N ASP A 51 -2.93 -17.55 -8.43
CA ASP A 51 -2.15 -17.13 -7.25
C ASP A 51 -2.70 -15.82 -6.68
N ALA A 52 -3.44 -15.91 -5.57
CA ALA A 52 -3.96 -14.75 -4.84
C ALA A 52 -2.86 -13.78 -4.39
N ARG A 53 -1.70 -14.29 -3.94
CA ARG A 53 -0.58 -13.44 -3.50
C ARG A 53 0.03 -12.68 -4.66
N ALA A 54 0.06 -13.27 -5.85
CA ALA A 54 0.56 -12.58 -7.04
C ALA A 54 -0.33 -11.37 -7.41
N LEU A 55 -1.64 -11.44 -7.20
CA LEU A 55 -2.53 -10.27 -7.29
C LEU A 55 -2.14 -9.19 -6.27
N GLY A 56 -1.88 -9.61 -5.03
CA GLY A 56 -1.41 -8.70 -3.98
C GLY A 56 -0.10 -8.00 -4.37
N VAL A 57 0.88 -8.76 -4.85
CA VAL A 57 2.16 -8.24 -5.33
C VAL A 57 1.96 -7.20 -6.44
N ALA A 58 1.13 -7.50 -7.45
CA ALA A 58 0.85 -6.56 -8.53
C ALA A 58 0.22 -5.25 -8.01
N LEU A 59 -0.70 -5.33 -7.05
CA LEU A 59 -1.25 -4.14 -6.38
C LEU A 59 -0.16 -3.34 -5.65
N LEU A 60 0.66 -4.00 -4.83
CA LEU A 60 1.74 -3.35 -4.08
C LEU A 60 2.76 -2.66 -5.01
N MET A 61 3.08 -3.27 -6.15
CA MET A 61 3.99 -2.67 -7.13
C MET A 61 3.44 -1.36 -7.70
N VAL A 62 2.17 -1.35 -8.15
CA VAL A 62 1.57 -0.16 -8.76
C VAL A 62 1.38 0.95 -7.73
N VAL A 63 0.92 0.62 -6.52
CA VAL A 63 0.79 1.61 -5.44
C VAL A 63 2.17 2.16 -5.06
N ARG A 64 3.20 1.32 -4.96
CA ARG A 64 4.57 1.80 -4.67
C ARG A 64 5.07 2.83 -5.67
N ASP A 65 4.81 2.60 -6.96
CA ASP A 65 5.21 3.49 -8.05
C ASP A 65 4.54 4.86 -7.94
N ALA A 66 3.24 4.88 -7.62
CA ALA A 66 2.50 6.11 -7.39
C ALA A 66 3.09 6.95 -6.24
N PHE A 67 3.64 6.29 -5.22
CA PHE A 67 4.26 6.92 -4.05
C PHE A 67 5.74 7.30 -4.23
N ASP A 68 6.23 7.48 -5.46
CA ASP A 68 7.64 7.82 -5.67
C ASP A 68 8.01 9.26 -5.24
N PRO A 69 8.94 9.44 -4.26
CA PRO A 69 9.27 10.75 -3.71
C PRO A 69 10.35 11.51 -4.52
N SER A 70 10.52 11.18 -5.81
CA SER A 70 11.59 11.70 -6.67
C SER A 70 11.61 13.22 -6.85
N ALA A 71 10.56 13.93 -6.43
CA ALA A 71 10.46 15.38 -6.49
C ALA A 71 10.96 16.12 -5.23
N LEU A 72 11.41 15.44 -4.16
CA LEU A 72 11.79 16.10 -2.91
C LEU A 72 13.25 16.60 -2.92
N PRO A 73 13.50 17.92 -2.75
CA PRO A 73 14.84 18.50 -2.78
C PRO A 73 15.66 18.14 -1.53
N ASP A 74 15.03 18.04 -0.35
CA ASP A 74 15.70 17.65 0.90
C ASP A 74 15.99 16.14 0.92
N ILE A 75 17.28 15.82 1.02
CA ILE A 75 17.80 14.44 1.08
C ILE A 75 17.32 13.71 2.35
N SER A 76 17.27 14.41 3.49
CA SER A 76 16.86 13.83 4.77
C SER A 76 15.40 13.45 4.76
N LEU A 77 14.54 14.36 4.29
CA LEU A 77 13.11 14.10 4.11
C LEU A 77 12.86 12.98 3.09
N ARG A 78 13.55 13.01 1.94
CA ARG A 78 13.44 11.96 0.91
C ARG A 78 13.81 10.58 1.45
N ARG A 79 14.83 10.47 2.31
CA ARG A 79 15.21 9.22 2.98
C ARG A 79 14.12 8.73 3.94
N GLN A 80 13.51 9.61 4.72
CA GLN A 80 12.43 9.26 5.64
C GLN A 80 11.18 8.78 4.90
N CYS A 81 10.77 9.49 3.83
CA CYS A 81 9.66 9.07 2.97
C CYS A 81 9.92 7.71 2.31
N ASN A 82 11.14 7.49 1.81
CA ASN A 82 11.51 6.18 1.25
C ASN A 82 11.47 5.07 2.30
N ALA A 83 11.97 5.31 3.52
CA ALA A 83 11.94 4.32 4.59
C ALA A 83 10.50 3.97 5.01
N MET A 84 9.62 4.97 5.13
CA MET A 84 8.20 4.78 5.41
C MET A 84 7.52 3.95 4.31
N ARG A 85 7.74 4.32 3.04
CA ARG A 85 7.22 3.57 1.89
C ARG A 85 7.72 2.13 1.89
N ASP A 86 9.02 1.92 2.05
CA ASP A 86 9.66 0.60 2.00
C ASP A 86 9.18 -0.34 3.13
N ALA A 87 8.71 0.21 4.26
CA ALA A 87 8.18 -0.57 5.37
C ALA A 87 6.85 -1.27 5.05
N ILE A 88 6.00 -0.68 4.21
CA ILE A 88 4.67 -1.20 3.85
C ILE A 88 4.62 -1.70 2.40
N LEU A 89 5.31 -1.00 1.50
CA LEU A 89 5.34 -1.23 0.06
C LEU A 89 6.77 -1.59 -0.37
N PRO A 90 7.34 -2.74 0.00
CA PRO A 90 8.72 -3.08 -0.35
C PRO A 90 8.93 -3.16 -1.87
N ARG A 91 10.19 -3.02 -2.31
CA ARG A 91 10.54 -2.86 -3.73
C ARG A 91 10.40 -4.13 -4.56
N ASP A 92 10.81 -5.27 -4.01
CA ASP A 92 10.89 -6.53 -4.75
C ASP A 92 9.74 -7.48 -4.41
N ALA A 93 9.39 -8.33 -5.38
CA ALA A 93 8.25 -9.24 -5.28
C ALA A 93 8.37 -10.24 -4.12
N MET A 94 9.59 -10.63 -3.74
CA MET A 94 9.81 -11.57 -2.63
C MET A 94 9.46 -10.92 -1.29
N ARG A 95 9.95 -9.69 -1.05
CA ARG A 95 9.58 -8.91 0.13
C ARG A 95 8.10 -8.51 0.12
N GLN A 96 7.51 -8.28 -1.06
CA GLN A 96 6.08 -8.01 -1.19
C GLN A 96 5.24 -9.23 -0.78
N ARG A 97 5.64 -10.45 -1.15
CA ARG A 97 5.01 -11.66 -0.62
C ARG A 97 5.17 -11.79 0.89
N ALA A 98 6.38 -11.56 1.41
CA ALA A 98 6.66 -11.62 2.83
C ALA A 98 5.85 -10.60 3.65
N ILE A 99 5.67 -9.36 3.16
CA ILE A 99 4.85 -8.38 3.88
C ILE A 99 3.37 -8.77 3.86
N LEU A 100 2.84 -9.30 2.75
CA LEU A 100 1.47 -9.82 2.69
C LEU A 100 1.26 -10.95 3.71
N GLU A 101 2.22 -11.88 3.83
CA GLU A 101 2.19 -12.96 4.82
C GLU A 101 2.20 -12.42 6.26
N ARG A 102 3.07 -11.46 6.56
CA ARG A 102 3.13 -10.82 7.88
C ARG A 102 1.84 -10.12 8.28
N PHE A 103 1.14 -9.52 7.31
CA PHE A 103 -0.18 -8.94 7.57
C PHE A 103 -1.25 -10.02 7.76
N ALA A 104 -1.18 -11.12 7.00
CA ALA A 104 -2.10 -12.24 7.15
C ALA A 104 -1.93 -12.98 8.49
N SER A 105 -0.70 -13.10 9.01
CA SER A 105 -0.41 -13.72 10.30
C SER A 105 -0.58 -12.78 11.51
N GLY A 106 -0.83 -11.48 11.27
CA GLY A 106 -0.97 -10.46 12.33
C GLY A 106 0.36 -9.94 12.90
N GLU A 107 1.50 -10.46 12.44
CA GLU A 107 2.85 -10.02 12.86
C GLU A 107 3.19 -8.59 12.43
N ALA A 108 2.44 -8.02 11.47
CA ALA A 108 2.61 -6.65 11.02
C ALA A 108 2.01 -5.58 11.95
N LYS A 109 1.49 -5.95 13.14
CA LYS A 109 0.92 -5.01 14.12
C LYS A 109 1.78 -3.76 14.39
N PRO A 110 3.13 -3.84 14.52
CA PRO A 110 3.97 -2.66 14.73
C PRO A 110 3.98 -1.65 13.56
N LEU A 111 3.49 -2.06 12.39
CA LEU A 111 3.43 -1.22 11.19
C LEU A 111 2.09 -0.48 11.06
N GLY A 112 1.18 -0.61 12.03
CA GLY A 112 -0.18 -0.06 11.98
C GLY A 112 -0.21 1.45 11.72
N ASP A 113 0.58 2.23 12.46
CA ASP A 113 0.63 3.69 12.30
C ASP A 113 1.16 4.09 10.92
N THR A 114 2.19 3.38 10.44
CA THR A 114 2.76 3.60 9.10
C THR A 114 1.76 3.26 8.00
N LEU A 115 1.00 2.17 8.18
CA LEU A 115 -0.08 1.81 7.26
C LEU A 115 -1.18 2.87 7.28
N GLY A 116 -1.65 3.31 8.46
CA GLY A 116 -2.68 4.33 8.59
C GLY A 116 -2.29 5.65 7.90
N LEU A 117 -1.03 6.05 8.03
CA LEU A 117 -0.48 7.21 7.34
C LEU A 117 -0.51 7.03 5.82
N LEU A 118 -0.08 5.87 5.33
CA LEU A 118 -0.09 5.54 3.91
C LEU A 118 -1.50 5.52 3.32
N ILE A 119 -2.47 4.96 4.03
CA ILE A 119 -3.89 4.94 3.62
C ILE A 119 -4.46 6.36 3.56
N THR A 120 -4.11 7.21 4.53
CA THR A 120 -4.52 8.63 4.51
C THR A 120 -3.98 9.33 3.27
N LEU A 121 -2.71 9.12 2.93
CA LEU A 121 -2.10 9.67 1.71
C LEU A 121 -2.72 9.12 0.43
N LEU A 122 -3.08 7.83 0.43
CA LEU A 122 -3.69 7.19 -0.72
C LEU A 122 -5.07 7.77 -1.02
N ALA A 123 -5.84 8.13 0.02
CA ALA A 123 -7.16 8.74 -0.11
C ALA A 123 -7.12 10.13 -0.77
N ASP A 124 -6.04 10.88 -0.58
CA ASP A 124 -5.81 12.22 -1.13
C ASP A 124 -4.90 12.20 -2.38
N HIS A 125 -4.55 11.02 -2.90
CA HIS A 125 -3.58 10.89 -3.99
C HIS A 125 -4.16 11.42 -5.33
N PRO A 126 -3.43 12.21 -6.13
CA PRO A 126 -3.95 12.76 -7.39
C PRO A 126 -4.27 11.68 -8.44
N GLN A 127 -3.62 10.52 -8.34
CA GLN A 127 -3.87 9.36 -9.22
C GLN A 127 -4.84 8.33 -8.58
N ARG A 128 -5.57 8.69 -7.52
CA ARG A 128 -6.42 7.76 -6.77
C ARG A 128 -7.45 7.06 -7.64
N ASP A 129 -8.11 7.76 -8.55
CA ASP A 129 -9.10 7.14 -9.44
C ASP A 129 -8.48 6.10 -10.37
N ALA A 130 -7.31 6.39 -10.97
CA ALA A 130 -6.60 5.43 -11.80
C ALA A 130 -6.14 4.20 -11.00
N LEU A 131 -5.67 4.40 -9.77
CA LEU A 131 -5.31 3.30 -8.85
C LEU A 131 -6.53 2.48 -8.44
N ARG A 132 -7.68 3.15 -8.20
CA ARG A 132 -8.95 2.52 -7.87
C ARG A 132 -9.42 1.62 -9.02
N ASP A 133 -9.38 2.12 -10.25
CA ASP A 133 -9.82 1.37 -11.43
C ASP A 133 -8.93 0.15 -11.66
N PHE A 134 -7.61 0.30 -11.51
CA PHE A 134 -6.66 -0.82 -11.57
C PHE A 134 -6.97 -1.87 -10.49
N ALA A 135 -7.15 -1.43 -9.24
CA ALA A 135 -7.43 -2.34 -8.13
C ALA A 135 -8.79 -3.03 -8.27
N ALA A 136 -9.81 -2.36 -8.84
CA ALA A 136 -11.09 -2.96 -9.15
C ALA A 136 -10.95 -4.08 -10.20
N GLN A 137 -10.21 -3.82 -11.28
CA GLN A 137 -9.94 -4.81 -12.31
C GLN A 137 -9.23 -6.06 -11.80
N LEU A 138 -8.40 -5.91 -10.76
CA LEU A 138 -7.61 -7.01 -10.20
C LEU A 138 -8.36 -7.78 -9.09
N CYS A 139 -8.99 -7.05 -8.16
CA CYS A 139 -9.45 -7.60 -6.89
C CYS A 139 -10.97 -7.70 -6.75
N LEU A 140 -11.78 -7.04 -7.59
CA LEU A 140 -13.25 -7.08 -7.51
C LEU A 140 -13.90 -8.03 -8.52
N ARG A 141 -13.11 -8.79 -9.27
CA ARG A 141 -13.65 -9.84 -10.14
C ARG A 141 -14.18 -11.00 -9.31
N ASP A 142 -15.19 -11.67 -9.85
CA ASP A 142 -15.82 -12.81 -9.18
C ASP A 142 -15.05 -14.12 -9.46
N PHE A 143 -13.92 -14.28 -8.77
CA PHE A 143 -13.14 -15.52 -8.80
C PHE A 143 -12.35 -15.72 -7.49
N ALA A 144 -12.06 -16.98 -7.16
CA ALA A 144 -11.56 -17.37 -5.83
C ALA A 144 -10.27 -16.63 -5.38
N PRO A 145 -9.21 -16.51 -6.20
CA PRO A 145 -8.01 -15.74 -5.84
C PRO A 145 -8.28 -14.27 -5.49
N ALA A 146 -9.22 -13.60 -6.17
CA ALA A 146 -9.61 -12.23 -5.84
C ALA A 146 -10.38 -12.14 -4.51
N HIS A 147 -11.23 -13.13 -4.20
CA HIS A 147 -11.86 -13.22 -2.88
C HIS A 147 -10.84 -13.46 -1.77
N GLU A 148 -9.86 -14.33 -2.01
CA GLU A 148 -8.80 -14.64 -1.05
C GLU A 148 -7.92 -13.43 -0.76
N ILE A 149 -7.38 -12.77 -1.79
CA ILE A 149 -6.46 -11.67 -1.59
C ILE A 149 -7.11 -10.46 -0.90
N ARG A 150 -8.40 -10.24 -1.12
CA ARG A 150 -9.17 -9.18 -0.43
C ARG A 150 -9.28 -9.37 1.07
N ARG A 151 -9.15 -10.60 1.58
CA ARG A 151 -9.14 -10.90 3.02
C ARG A 151 -7.79 -10.56 3.67
N ASN A 152 -6.74 -10.34 2.88
CA ASN A 152 -5.46 -9.90 3.42
C ASN A 152 -5.61 -8.49 4.02
N PRO A 153 -5.24 -8.25 5.30
CA PRO A 153 -5.47 -6.97 5.95
C PRO A 153 -4.80 -5.77 5.26
N LEU A 154 -3.61 -5.97 4.68
CA LEU A 154 -2.91 -4.92 3.93
C LEU A 154 -3.69 -4.53 2.67
N VAL A 155 -4.13 -5.54 1.91
CA VAL A 155 -4.91 -5.35 0.68
C VAL A 155 -6.25 -4.72 1.00
N ALA A 156 -6.96 -5.22 2.00
CA ALA A 156 -8.24 -4.67 2.45
C ALA A 156 -8.11 -3.18 2.81
N ALA A 157 -7.07 -2.81 3.57
CA ALA A 157 -6.79 -1.42 3.92
C ALA A 157 -6.51 -0.54 2.70
N MET A 158 -5.73 -1.03 1.73
CA MET A 158 -5.46 -0.30 0.48
C MET A 158 -6.72 -0.10 -0.35
N LEU A 159 -7.52 -1.14 -0.55
CA LEU A 159 -8.78 -1.05 -1.29
C LEU A 159 -9.76 -0.09 -0.60
N ALA A 160 -9.79 -0.05 0.74
CA ALA A 160 -10.54 0.94 1.50
C ALA A 160 -10.01 2.36 1.26
N GLY A 161 -8.69 2.58 1.30
CA GLY A 161 -8.07 3.87 0.98
C GLY A 161 -8.36 4.34 -0.45
N LEU A 162 -8.46 3.42 -1.41
CA LEU A 162 -8.87 3.70 -2.78
C LEU A 162 -10.37 3.99 -2.93
N GLY A 163 -11.18 3.78 -1.89
CA GLY A 163 -12.63 3.99 -1.91
C GLY A 163 -13.43 2.83 -2.52
N LEU A 164 -12.82 1.66 -2.73
CA LEU A 164 -13.50 0.48 -3.28
C LEU A 164 -14.43 -0.21 -2.28
N PHE A 165 -14.23 0.08 -0.99
CA PHE A 165 -15.15 -0.29 0.07
C PHE A 165 -15.76 1.00 0.63
N SER A 166 -16.58 1.65 -0.18
CA SER A 166 -17.46 2.68 0.34
C SER A 166 -18.50 1.99 1.23
N ARG A 167 -18.67 2.48 2.47
CA ARG A 167 -19.78 2.08 3.35
C ARG A 167 -21.03 1.95 2.49
N SER A 168 -21.76 0.85 2.64
CA SER A 168 -23.17 0.83 2.29
C SER A 168 -23.77 2.14 2.78
N SER A 169 -24.12 3.03 1.84
CA SER A 169 -25.15 4.01 2.14
C SER A 169 -26.33 3.14 2.58
N PRO A 170 -26.88 3.27 3.80
CA PRO A 170 -28.14 2.62 4.09
C PRO A 170 -29.09 3.12 3.01
N SER A 171 -29.48 2.21 2.13
CA SER A 171 -30.48 2.48 1.11
C SER A 171 -31.67 3.07 1.87
N ALA A 172 -31.89 4.37 1.70
CA ALA A 172 -33.07 5.03 2.18
C ALA A 172 -34.23 4.52 1.31
N SER A 173 -34.70 3.33 1.63
CA SER A 173 -35.93 2.77 1.13
C SER A 173 -36.62 2.12 2.30
N ALA A 174 -37.51 2.90 2.90
CA ALA A 174 -38.82 2.50 3.43
C ALA A 174 -39.18 3.34 4.67
N VAL A 175 -39.70 4.55 4.44
CA VAL A 175 -40.88 4.99 5.19
C VAL A 175 -41.87 5.52 4.16
N LEU A 176 -42.63 4.58 3.59
CA LEU A 176 -44.00 4.87 3.18
C LEU A 176 -44.84 4.78 4.45
N GLN A 177 -45.33 5.93 4.93
CA GLN A 177 -46.67 6.10 5.47
C GLN A 177 -47.14 7.51 5.14
#